data_AF-A0A5S9IT85-F1
#
_entry.id   AF-A0A5S9IT85-F1
#
_cell.length_a   1.000
_cell.length_b   1.000
_cell.length_c   1.000
_cell.angle_alpha   90.00
_cell.angle_beta   90.00
_cell.angle_gamma   90.00
#
_symmetry.space_group_name_H-M   'P 1'
#
loop_
_entity.id
_entity.type
_entity.pdbx_description
1 polymer ?
#
loop_
_entity_poly.entity_id
_entity_poly.type
_entity_poly.pdbx_seq_one_letter_code
_entity_poly.pdbx_strand_id
1 'polypeptide(L)'
;MPIAISTKELLILQFLYEEGYATTKDISDYLFFSGESGVSQQNVQRIVKELEQRKIITDKHTYDKKELARYLTKYGLELLEKTKDEIQHHEKRIKGIRAIHLYHYFLMRRLEKILHRSFKNSQYLLETCNEFNHDGHLQVKVEDRWETCTLRSDGEVKISFNNYELLVCRVEIDTGTESISGPKGQIKNKFDNYNIYLRSNYINQEYQTYPVYVLFVTPQERIKTIITKLGNHEVMPFILFMPLERIQSFRIDKKWQEELDQHKIISEMRKQIRKNKRKISAGSEEVTTLKKSKRWKIIDNEYQVEYLARFDNNYITVAEEKDFLNCKVLYDAKNYSHCLKDMLCEREPILAFKNSVEKSIVSEANYQCRVHTQFSTPHKNANFPTRIHVNNKSKLWSPHGSFKLEKRNKQEVQTLLFSAIFVCQQFEDHVIQELSFYDEFLNEKHIQKITSDPTYYGCIIIVRDTNTRNYICTALRSYQMANRTIIILQDDCHVDSVFSKPVWMTFSGTMRTFFKHHAATDAHA
;
A
#
# COMPACT_ATOMS: atom_id res chain seq x y z
N MET A 1 -11.45 -27.13 -39.44
CA MET A 1 -10.39 -26.37 -40.13
C MET A 1 -9.73 -25.45 -39.10
N PRO A 2 -8.39 -25.44 -38.97
CA PRO A 2 -7.72 -24.46 -38.10
C PRO A 2 -8.05 -23.05 -38.62
N ILE A 3 -8.57 -22.18 -37.76
CA ILE A 3 -8.86 -20.81 -38.17
C ILE A 3 -7.52 -20.07 -38.22
N ALA A 4 -7.14 -19.56 -39.39
CA ALA A 4 -5.96 -18.72 -39.52
C ALA A 4 -6.16 -17.44 -38.70
N ILE A 5 -5.28 -17.22 -37.73
CA ILE A 5 -5.19 -15.98 -36.95
C ILE A 5 -4.01 -15.19 -37.50
N SER A 6 -4.27 -13.96 -37.92
CA SER A 6 -3.21 -13.03 -38.33
C SER A 6 -2.37 -12.59 -37.12
N THR A 7 -1.12 -12.18 -37.36
CA THR A 7 -0.24 -11.67 -36.29
C THR A 7 -0.88 -10.54 -35.48
N LYS A 8 -1.64 -9.65 -36.13
CA LYS A 8 -2.34 -8.55 -35.45
C LYS A 8 -3.47 -9.03 -34.57
N GLU A 9 -4.27 -9.99 -35.05
CA GLU A 9 -5.30 -10.61 -34.22
C GLU A 9 -4.65 -11.28 -33.01
N LEU A 10 -3.57 -12.04 -33.19
CA LEU A 10 -2.85 -12.68 -32.10
C LEU A 10 -2.37 -11.68 -31.04
N LEU A 11 -1.80 -10.55 -31.45
CA LEU A 11 -1.41 -9.46 -30.54
C LEU A 11 -2.59 -8.87 -29.78
N ILE A 12 -3.75 -8.69 -30.43
CA ILE A 12 -4.98 -8.24 -29.75
C ILE A 12 -5.41 -9.26 -28.70
N LEU A 13 -5.38 -10.56 -29.03
CA LEU A 13 -5.77 -11.61 -28.10
C LEU A 13 -4.83 -11.67 -26.90
N GLN A 14 -3.51 -11.61 -27.12
CA GLN A 14 -2.51 -11.56 -26.04
C GLN A 14 -2.74 -10.35 -25.13
N PHE A 15 -2.97 -9.16 -25.71
CA PHE A 15 -3.27 -7.96 -24.94
C PHE A 15 -4.55 -8.11 -24.10
N LEU A 16 -5.63 -8.67 -24.67
CA LEU A 16 -6.87 -8.92 -23.93
C LEU A 16 -6.70 -9.98 -22.84
N TYR A 17 -5.83 -10.97 -23.03
CA TYR A 17 -5.49 -11.93 -21.98
C TYR A 17 -4.84 -11.25 -20.77
N GLU A 18 -3.83 -10.42 -21.04
CA GLU A 18 -3.07 -9.67 -20.03
C GLU A 18 -3.94 -8.64 -19.31
N GLU A 19 -4.69 -7.84 -20.06
CA GLU A 19 -5.51 -6.74 -19.53
C GLU A 19 -6.85 -7.19 -18.98
N GLY A 20 -7.36 -8.35 -19.39
CA GLY A 20 -8.69 -8.83 -19.07
C GLY A 20 -9.80 -8.11 -19.83
N TYR A 21 -9.98 -6.82 -19.57
CA TYR A 21 -10.89 -5.95 -20.33
C TYR A 21 -10.09 -4.84 -21.03
N ALA A 22 -10.50 -4.49 -22.25
CA ALA A 22 -9.95 -3.33 -22.95
C ALA A 22 -10.99 -2.68 -23.86
N THR A 23 -10.88 -1.36 -24.08
CA THR A 23 -11.66 -0.67 -25.11
C THR A 23 -10.97 -0.80 -26.48
N THR A 24 -11.70 -0.55 -27.58
CA THR A 24 -11.06 -0.47 -28.92
C THR A 24 -9.92 0.55 -28.95
N LYS A 25 -10.04 1.62 -28.15
CA LYS A 25 -9.00 2.63 -28.02
C LYS A 25 -7.74 2.04 -27.37
N ASP A 26 -7.90 1.34 -26.25
CA ASP A 26 -6.77 0.70 -25.56
C ASP A 26 -6.06 -0.32 -26.47
N ILE A 27 -6.82 -1.10 -27.24
CA ILE A 27 -6.28 -2.06 -28.22
C ILE A 27 -5.51 -1.34 -29.33
N SER A 28 -6.10 -0.28 -29.89
CA SER A 28 -5.47 0.53 -30.93
C SER A 28 -4.16 1.15 -30.46
N ASP A 29 -4.14 1.60 -29.22
CA ASP A 29 -2.97 2.17 -28.57
C ASP A 29 -1.87 1.13 -28.39
N TYR A 30 -2.21 -0.06 -27.88
CA TYR A 30 -1.28 -1.16 -27.69
C TYR A 30 -0.60 -1.57 -29.01
N LEU A 31 -1.37 -1.78 -30.07
CA LEU A 31 -0.83 -2.15 -31.38
C LEU A 31 0.09 -1.05 -31.93
N PHE A 32 -0.30 0.22 -31.77
CA PHE A 32 0.54 1.34 -32.17
C PHE A 32 1.88 1.39 -31.42
N PHE A 33 1.88 1.09 -30.12
CA PHE A 33 3.10 1.05 -29.32
C PHE A 33 3.98 -0.16 -29.61
N SER A 34 3.37 -1.27 -30.02
CA SER A 34 4.07 -2.49 -30.44
C SER A 34 4.74 -2.36 -31.82
N GLY A 35 4.53 -1.24 -32.52
CA GLY A 35 5.16 -0.97 -33.82
C GLY A 35 4.36 -1.43 -35.03
N GLU A 36 3.11 -1.85 -34.83
CA GLU A 36 2.26 -2.36 -35.91
C GLU A 36 1.81 -1.26 -36.88
N SER A 37 1.81 -1.58 -38.18
CA SER A 37 1.33 -0.69 -39.24
C SER A 37 -0.20 -0.69 -39.36
N GLY A 38 -0.80 0.39 -39.88
CA GLY A 38 -2.23 0.42 -40.22
C GLY A 38 -3.21 0.36 -39.03
N VAL A 39 -2.78 0.76 -37.84
CA VAL A 39 -3.51 0.70 -36.56
C VAL A 39 -4.48 1.87 -36.34
N SER A 40 -5.18 2.32 -37.38
CA SER A 40 -6.24 3.32 -37.19
C SER A 40 -7.37 2.73 -36.35
N GLN A 41 -8.04 3.55 -35.54
CA GLN A 41 -9.14 3.08 -34.68
C GLN A 41 -10.25 2.39 -35.52
N GLN A 42 -10.51 2.86 -36.75
CA GLN A 42 -11.46 2.23 -37.67
C GLN A 42 -11.01 0.84 -38.13
N ASN A 43 -9.72 0.67 -38.46
CA ASN A 43 -9.18 -0.64 -38.83
C ASN A 43 -9.22 -1.61 -37.66
N VAL A 44 -8.85 -1.15 -36.46
CA VAL A 44 -8.90 -1.96 -35.25
C VAL A 44 -10.35 -2.32 -34.92
N GLN A 45 -11.29 -1.39 -35.09
CA GLN A 45 -12.72 -1.66 -34.90
C GLN A 45 -13.24 -2.73 -35.87
N ARG A 46 -12.78 -2.74 -37.12
CA ARG A 46 -13.10 -3.81 -38.08
C ARG A 46 -12.57 -5.16 -37.62
N ILE A 47 -11.30 -5.24 -37.23
CA ILE A 47 -10.68 -6.49 -36.73
C ILE A 47 -11.41 -6.99 -35.48
N VAL A 48 -11.70 -6.10 -34.53
CA VAL A 48 -12.46 -6.44 -33.32
C VAL A 48 -13.85 -7.00 -33.68
N LYS A 49 -14.56 -6.39 -34.63
CA LYS A 49 -15.87 -6.88 -35.09
C LYS A 49 -15.77 -8.27 -35.74
N GLU A 50 -14.72 -8.54 -36.52
CA GLU A 50 -14.47 -9.86 -37.11
C GLU A 50 -14.18 -10.92 -36.02
N LEU A 51 -13.39 -10.57 -35.00
CA LEU A 51 -13.13 -11.43 -33.84
C LEU A 51 -14.40 -11.70 -33.01
N GLU A 52 -15.27 -10.71 -32.85
CA GLU A 52 -16.59 -10.84 -32.20
C GLU A 52 -17.51 -11.78 -33.00
N GLN A 53 -17.59 -11.62 -34.33
CA GLN A 53 -18.37 -12.50 -35.21
C GLN A 53 -17.90 -13.96 -35.15
N ARG A 54 -16.59 -14.17 -35.00
CA ARG A 54 -15.98 -15.49 -34.79
C ARG A 54 -16.12 -16.02 -33.36
N LYS A 55 -16.77 -15.28 -32.45
CA LYS A 55 -16.94 -15.61 -31.02
C LYS A 55 -15.63 -15.82 -30.26
N ILE A 56 -14.54 -15.20 -30.72
CA ILE A 56 -13.22 -15.26 -30.09
C ILE A 56 -13.14 -14.25 -28.94
N ILE A 57 -13.78 -13.11 -29.13
CA ILE A 57 -13.94 -12.07 -28.11
C ILE A 57 -15.43 -11.74 -27.96
N THR A 58 -15.77 -11.11 -26.85
CA THR A 58 -17.11 -10.59 -26.58
C THR A 58 -16.99 -9.30 -25.77
N ASP A 59 -18.10 -8.61 -25.56
CA ASP A 59 -18.13 -7.28 -25.01
C ASP A 59 -19.05 -7.15 -23.79
N LYS A 60 -18.81 -6.10 -23.02
CA LYS A 60 -19.61 -5.67 -21.88
C LYS A 60 -19.76 -4.16 -21.94
N HIS A 61 -21.00 -3.67 -21.88
CA HIS A 61 -21.23 -2.22 -21.85
C HIS A 61 -20.66 -1.61 -20.57
N THR A 62 -20.00 -0.46 -20.70
CA THR A 62 -19.69 0.41 -19.57
C THR A 62 -20.99 0.96 -18.96
N TYR A 63 -20.93 1.40 -17.69
CA TYR A 63 -22.09 1.94 -16.98
C TYR A 63 -22.84 3.03 -17.75
N ASP A 64 -22.10 3.94 -18.40
CA ASP A 64 -22.63 5.04 -19.18
C ASP A 64 -23.06 4.63 -20.61
N LYS A 65 -22.90 3.35 -20.97
CA LYS A 65 -23.14 2.76 -22.30
C LYS A 65 -22.40 3.45 -23.46
N LYS A 66 -21.44 4.33 -23.17
CA LYS A 66 -20.71 5.07 -24.21
C LYS A 66 -19.59 4.24 -24.82
N GLU A 67 -19.07 3.27 -24.08
CA GLU A 67 -17.97 2.42 -24.52
C GLU A 67 -18.28 0.93 -24.27
N LEU A 68 -17.64 0.08 -25.06
CA LEU A 68 -17.69 -1.37 -24.90
C LEU A 68 -16.35 -1.84 -24.31
N ALA A 69 -16.39 -2.65 -23.27
CA ALA A 69 -15.21 -3.32 -22.74
C ALA A 69 -15.14 -4.71 -23.37
N ARG A 70 -14.11 -4.99 -24.16
CA ARG A 70 -13.89 -6.28 -24.84
C ARG A 70 -13.07 -7.19 -23.95
N TYR A 71 -13.32 -8.49 -24.02
CA TYR A 71 -12.57 -9.53 -23.32
C TYR A 71 -12.59 -10.84 -24.12
N LEU A 72 -11.68 -11.75 -23.79
CA LEU A 72 -11.58 -13.06 -24.45
C LEU A 72 -12.73 -13.99 -24.03
N THR A 73 -13.30 -14.71 -24.99
CA THR A 73 -14.13 -15.87 -24.68
C THR A 73 -13.26 -17.07 -24.33
N LYS A 74 -13.86 -18.13 -23.78
CA LYS A 74 -13.20 -19.44 -23.64
C LYS A 74 -12.52 -19.89 -24.94
N TYR A 75 -13.21 -19.72 -26.06
CA TYR A 75 -12.69 -20.08 -27.38
C TYR A 75 -11.46 -19.24 -27.76
N GLY A 76 -11.47 -17.94 -27.45
CA GLY A 76 -10.29 -17.08 -27.67
C GLY A 76 -9.09 -17.46 -26.81
N LEU A 77 -9.31 -17.96 -25.60
CA LEU A 77 -8.24 -18.46 -24.73
C LEU A 77 -7.67 -19.80 -25.22
N GLU A 78 -8.52 -20.69 -25.73
CA GLU A 78 -8.09 -21.95 -26.36
C GLU A 78 -7.22 -21.69 -27.60
N LEU A 79 -7.54 -20.65 -28.38
CA LEU A 79 -6.73 -20.21 -29.52
C LEU A 79 -5.37 -19.61 -29.13
N LEU A 80 -5.23 -19.16 -27.87
CA LEU A 80 -3.95 -18.75 -27.28
C LEU A 80 -3.20 -19.91 -26.62
N GLU A 81 -3.65 -21.14 -26.84
CA GLU A 81 -3.04 -22.37 -26.28
C GLU A 81 -3.01 -22.36 -24.74
N LYS A 82 -3.97 -21.67 -24.10
CA LYS A 82 -4.09 -21.63 -22.65
C LYS A 82 -4.55 -22.96 -22.08
N THR A 83 -3.95 -23.34 -20.96
CA THR A 83 -4.34 -24.53 -20.20
C THR A 83 -5.75 -24.39 -19.64
N LYS A 84 -6.37 -25.53 -19.29
CA LYS A 84 -7.71 -25.53 -18.67
C LYS A 84 -7.76 -24.67 -17.40
N ASP A 85 -6.70 -24.69 -16.60
CA ASP A 85 -6.61 -23.95 -15.35
C ASP A 85 -6.47 -22.44 -15.59
N GLU A 86 -5.63 -22.03 -16.55
CA GLU A 86 -5.53 -20.63 -16.98
C GLU A 86 -6.87 -20.10 -17.51
N ILE A 87 -7.59 -20.90 -18.29
CA ILE A 87 -8.92 -20.55 -18.81
C ILE A 87 -9.90 -20.31 -17.66
N GLN A 88 -9.99 -21.26 -16.72
CA GLN A 88 -10.89 -21.15 -15.58
C GLN A 88 -10.57 -19.93 -14.71
N HIS A 89 -9.28 -19.67 -14.47
CA HIS A 89 -8.83 -18.51 -13.71
C HIS A 89 -9.21 -17.19 -14.40
N HIS A 90 -8.96 -17.09 -15.71
CA HIS A 90 -9.33 -15.91 -16.49
C HIS A 90 -10.85 -15.68 -16.49
N GLU A 91 -11.66 -16.72 -16.73
CA GLU A 91 -13.12 -16.59 -16.69
C GLU A 91 -13.63 -16.13 -15.32
N LYS A 92 -13.08 -16.69 -14.23
CA LYS A 92 -13.44 -16.31 -12.86
C LYS A 92 -13.15 -14.83 -12.61
N ARG A 93 -11.96 -14.36 -13.00
CA ARG A 93 -11.53 -12.96 -12.90
C ARG A 93 -12.48 -12.01 -13.63
N ILE A 94 -12.89 -12.36 -14.85
CA ILE A 94 -13.68 -11.49 -15.73
C ILE A 94 -15.17 -11.49 -15.39
N LYS A 95 -15.75 -12.64 -15.05
CA LYS A 95 -17.17 -12.78 -14.68
C LYS A 95 -17.52 -12.00 -13.41
N GLY A 96 -16.58 -11.89 -12.45
CA GLY A 96 -16.77 -11.17 -11.20
C GLY A 96 -17.00 -9.65 -11.34
N ILE A 97 -16.52 -9.03 -12.42
CA ILE A 97 -16.54 -7.56 -12.57
C ILE A 97 -17.88 -7.09 -13.15
N ARG A 98 -18.78 -6.49 -12.35
CA ARG A 98 -20.02 -5.85 -12.88
C ARG A 98 -19.70 -4.62 -13.75
N ALA A 99 -20.59 -4.33 -14.71
CA ALA A 99 -20.46 -3.19 -15.63
C ALA A 99 -20.25 -1.82 -14.95
N ILE A 100 -20.90 -1.63 -13.80
CA ILE A 100 -20.77 -0.43 -12.95
C ILE A 100 -19.34 -0.22 -12.44
N HIS A 101 -18.54 -1.28 -12.32
CA HIS A 101 -17.19 -1.24 -11.74
C HIS A 101 -16.08 -1.30 -12.78
N LEU A 102 -16.42 -1.38 -14.08
CA LEU A 102 -15.43 -1.44 -15.14
C LEU A 102 -14.49 -0.23 -15.12
N TYR A 103 -15.01 0.95 -14.76
CA TYR A 103 -14.17 2.14 -14.66
C TYR A 103 -13.16 2.08 -13.49
N HIS A 104 -13.59 1.56 -12.33
CA HIS A 104 -12.69 1.31 -11.20
C HIS A 104 -11.64 0.25 -11.56
N TYR A 105 -12.05 -0.82 -12.25
CA TYR A 105 -11.16 -1.84 -12.77
C TYR A 105 -10.05 -1.24 -13.66
N PHE A 106 -10.41 -0.39 -14.63
CA PHE A 106 -9.41 0.26 -15.49
C PHE A 106 -8.45 1.17 -14.71
N LEU A 107 -8.95 1.88 -13.69
CA LEU A 107 -8.11 2.72 -12.83
C LEU A 107 -7.17 1.88 -11.97
N MET A 108 -7.63 0.76 -11.42
CA MET A 108 -6.79 -0.17 -10.67
C MET A 108 -5.71 -0.78 -11.56
N ARG A 109 -6.06 -1.26 -12.77
CA ARG A 109 -5.07 -1.76 -13.75
C ARG A 109 -4.01 -0.71 -14.12
N ARG A 110 -4.37 0.57 -14.19
CA ARG A 110 -3.40 1.66 -14.41
C ARG A 110 -2.47 1.85 -13.21
N LEU A 111 -3.02 1.84 -12.00
CA LEU A 111 -2.22 1.90 -10.77
C LEU A 111 -1.22 0.74 -10.72
N GLU A 112 -1.67 -0.49 -11.00
CA GLU A 112 -0.80 -1.68 -11.03
C GLU A 112 0.37 -1.51 -12.01
N LYS A 113 0.11 -1.05 -13.23
CA LYS A 113 1.18 -0.80 -14.21
C LYS A 113 2.17 0.25 -13.75
N ILE A 114 1.69 1.34 -13.13
CA ILE A 114 2.55 2.40 -12.59
C ILE A 114 3.43 1.83 -11.48
N LEU A 115 2.86 1.06 -10.55
CA LEU A 115 3.58 0.43 -9.46
C LEU A 115 4.61 -0.59 -10.00
N HIS A 116 4.23 -1.51 -10.89
CA HIS A 116 5.18 -2.47 -11.47
C HIS A 116 6.34 -1.79 -12.19
N ARG A 117 6.09 -0.67 -12.89
CA ARG A 117 7.16 0.13 -13.50
C ARG A 117 8.09 0.73 -12.43
N SER A 118 7.52 1.30 -11.38
CA SER A 118 8.27 1.89 -10.25
C SER A 118 9.14 0.89 -9.50
N PHE A 119 8.67 -0.36 -9.39
CA PHE A 119 9.36 -1.40 -8.63
C PHE A 119 10.31 -2.26 -9.47
N LYS A 120 10.32 -2.11 -10.80
CA LYS A 120 11.05 -2.97 -11.75
C LYS A 120 12.54 -3.17 -11.41
N ASN A 121 13.20 -2.13 -10.90
CA ASN A 121 14.63 -2.14 -10.55
C ASN A 121 14.85 -1.99 -9.03
N SER A 122 13.82 -2.24 -8.22
CA SER A 122 13.91 -2.12 -6.76
C SER A 122 14.26 -3.47 -6.12
N GLN A 123 14.73 -3.43 -4.87
CA GLN A 123 14.94 -4.63 -4.06
C GLN A 123 13.64 -5.25 -3.54
N TYR A 124 12.52 -4.55 -3.69
CA TYR A 124 11.23 -4.95 -3.17
C TYR A 124 10.45 -5.78 -4.19
N LEU A 125 9.74 -6.79 -3.71
CA LEU A 125 8.78 -7.55 -4.50
C LEU A 125 7.39 -6.93 -4.35
N LEU A 126 6.74 -6.65 -5.49
CA LEU A 126 5.40 -6.08 -5.56
C LEU A 126 4.41 -7.14 -6.05
N GLU A 127 3.34 -7.33 -5.29
CA GLU A 127 2.19 -8.16 -5.63
C GLU A 127 0.93 -7.27 -5.65
N THR A 128 0.08 -7.44 -6.66
CA THR A 128 -1.20 -6.74 -6.74
C THR A 128 -2.33 -7.71 -7.03
N CYS A 129 -3.47 -7.50 -6.39
CA CYS A 129 -4.67 -8.27 -6.60
C CYS A 129 -5.84 -7.33 -6.92
N ASN A 130 -6.61 -7.67 -7.96
CA ASN A 130 -7.86 -6.98 -8.28
C ASN A 130 -9.03 -7.69 -7.60
N GLU A 131 -9.76 -7.01 -6.73
CA GLU A 131 -10.74 -7.63 -5.82
C GLU A 131 -12.19 -7.41 -6.24
N PHE A 132 -12.43 -7.42 -7.55
CA PHE A 132 -13.77 -7.32 -8.11
C PHE A 132 -14.48 -8.69 -8.13
N ASN A 133 -14.62 -9.35 -6.98
CA ASN A 133 -15.47 -10.53 -6.85
C ASN A 133 -16.79 -10.15 -6.19
N HIS A 134 -17.88 -10.64 -6.79
CA HIS A 134 -19.23 -10.24 -6.43
C HIS A 134 -19.82 -10.90 -5.18
N ASP A 135 -19.05 -11.77 -4.54
CA ASP A 135 -19.52 -12.64 -3.47
C ASP A 135 -18.76 -12.34 -2.17
N GLY A 136 -19.15 -11.27 -1.47
CA GLY A 136 -19.04 -11.18 0.00
C GLY A 136 -17.71 -11.54 0.69
N HIS A 137 -16.55 -11.46 0.03
CA HIS A 137 -15.34 -12.11 0.54
C HIS A 137 -14.68 -11.44 1.75
N LEU A 138 -14.95 -10.16 2.01
CA LEU A 138 -14.63 -9.54 3.29
C LEU A 138 -15.92 -9.24 4.06
N GLN A 139 -16.74 -10.28 4.28
CA GLN A 139 -17.74 -10.26 5.34
C GLN A 139 -17.04 -10.49 6.67
N VAL A 140 -16.62 -9.40 7.30
CA VAL A 140 -16.01 -9.48 8.61
C VAL A 140 -17.12 -9.45 9.64
N LYS A 141 -17.39 -10.61 10.24
CA LYS A 141 -18.21 -10.74 11.44
C LYS A 141 -17.39 -10.28 12.64
N VAL A 142 -17.82 -9.20 13.28
CA VAL A 142 -17.28 -8.84 14.60
C VAL A 142 -18.04 -9.64 15.64
N GLU A 143 -17.39 -10.67 16.19
CA GLU A 143 -17.98 -11.56 17.20
C GLU A 143 -18.57 -10.83 18.42
N ASP A 144 -18.06 -9.63 18.77
CA ASP A 144 -18.55 -8.87 19.93
C ASP A 144 -19.81 -8.04 19.68
N ARG A 145 -20.20 -7.83 18.42
CA ARG A 145 -21.34 -6.94 18.09
C ARG A 145 -22.44 -7.61 17.29
N TRP A 146 -22.26 -8.87 16.87
CA TRP A 146 -23.14 -9.53 15.88
C TRP A 146 -23.28 -8.73 14.57
N GLU A 147 -22.40 -7.76 14.34
CA GLU A 147 -22.38 -6.93 13.15
C GLU A 147 -21.50 -7.62 12.10
N THR A 148 -22.13 -8.01 10.99
CA THR A 148 -21.43 -8.34 9.75
C THR A 148 -21.16 -7.05 8.99
N CYS A 149 -19.90 -6.63 8.87
CA CYS A 149 -19.56 -5.60 7.89
C CYS A 149 -19.17 -6.28 6.57
N THR A 150 -19.69 -5.76 5.46
CA THR A 150 -19.21 -6.14 4.13
C THR A 150 -18.24 -5.07 3.67
N LEU A 151 -16.98 -5.42 3.56
CA LEU A 151 -15.99 -4.58 2.88
C LEU A 151 -15.93 -4.92 1.42
N ARG A 152 -15.55 -3.92 0.65
CA ARG A 152 -15.28 -4.07 -0.75
C ARG A 152 -14.18 -3.11 -1.16
N SER A 153 -12.95 -3.60 -1.17
CA SER A 153 -11.81 -2.96 -1.85
C SER A 153 -11.92 -3.18 -3.36
N ASP A 154 -11.39 -2.23 -4.13
CA ASP A 154 -11.20 -2.38 -5.58
C ASP A 154 -9.95 -3.24 -5.88
N GLY A 155 -8.99 -3.28 -4.95
CA GLY A 155 -7.84 -4.17 -5.03
C GLY A 155 -6.97 -4.17 -3.78
N GLU A 156 -5.87 -4.89 -3.84
CA GLU A 156 -4.84 -4.95 -2.82
C GLU A 156 -3.46 -4.77 -3.48
N VAL A 157 -2.59 -4.02 -2.80
CA VAL A 157 -1.17 -3.90 -3.12
C VAL A 157 -0.38 -4.42 -1.93
N LYS A 158 0.50 -5.38 -2.17
CA LYS A 158 1.37 -5.99 -1.18
C LYS A 158 2.81 -5.81 -1.62
N ILE A 159 3.64 -5.28 -0.72
CA ILE A 159 5.06 -5.05 -0.98
C ILE A 159 5.84 -5.85 0.05
N SER A 160 6.84 -6.61 -0.40
CA SER A 160 7.67 -7.45 0.44
C SER A 160 9.17 -7.29 0.14
N PHE A 161 10.00 -7.71 1.10
CA PHE A 161 11.45 -7.79 0.98
C PHE A 161 11.93 -9.08 1.64
N ASN A 162 12.76 -9.86 0.94
CA ASN A 162 13.26 -11.16 1.44
C ASN A 162 12.15 -12.09 1.97
N ASN A 163 11.00 -12.16 1.28
CA ASN A 163 9.79 -12.91 1.66
C ASN A 163 9.04 -12.38 2.88
N TYR A 164 9.40 -11.21 3.40
CA TYR A 164 8.67 -10.54 4.48
C TYR A 164 7.84 -9.40 3.92
N GLU A 165 6.55 -9.37 4.23
CA GLU A 165 5.69 -8.27 3.82
C GLU A 165 6.03 -7.02 4.62
N LEU A 166 6.23 -5.92 3.91
CA LEU A 166 6.56 -4.62 4.49
C LEU A 166 5.32 -3.72 4.59
N LEU A 167 4.45 -3.81 3.60
CA LEU A 167 3.30 -2.94 3.46
C LEU A 167 2.16 -3.64 2.73
N VAL A 168 0.96 -3.52 3.27
CA VAL A 168 -0.28 -3.89 2.58
C VAL A 168 -1.17 -2.67 2.48
N CYS A 169 -1.64 -2.40 1.27
CA CYS A 169 -2.58 -1.33 0.97
C CYS A 169 -3.83 -1.93 0.33
N ARG A 170 -4.96 -1.89 1.03
CA ARG A 170 -6.28 -2.12 0.42
C ARG A 170 -6.66 -0.87 -0.37
N VAL A 171 -6.88 -0.99 -1.67
CA VAL A 171 -7.13 0.13 -2.57
C VAL A 171 -8.62 0.38 -2.71
N GLU A 172 -9.02 1.64 -2.53
CA GLU A 172 -10.39 2.10 -2.67
C GLU A 172 -10.41 3.28 -3.65
N ILE A 173 -11.15 3.15 -4.74
CA ILE A 173 -11.26 4.17 -5.78
C ILE A 173 -12.59 4.91 -5.61
N ASP A 174 -12.54 6.20 -5.36
CA ASP A 174 -13.68 7.12 -5.42
C ASP A 174 -13.49 8.07 -6.60
N THR A 175 -14.31 7.90 -7.63
CA THR A 175 -14.25 8.73 -8.84
C THR A 175 -14.91 10.11 -8.67
N GLY A 176 -15.35 10.43 -7.46
CA GLY A 176 -15.92 11.71 -7.08
C GLY A 176 -17.43 11.74 -7.04
N THR A 177 -18.09 10.61 -7.27
CA THR A 177 -19.55 10.48 -7.29
C THR A 177 -20.14 10.18 -5.92
N GLU A 178 -19.32 9.74 -4.96
CA GLU A 178 -19.83 9.29 -3.67
C GLU A 178 -20.14 10.44 -2.72
N SER A 179 -21.19 10.29 -1.91
CA SER A 179 -21.51 11.25 -0.85
C SER A 179 -20.51 11.16 0.30
N ILE A 180 -19.98 12.31 0.75
CA ILE A 180 -18.94 12.35 1.79
C ILE A 180 -19.54 12.18 3.20
N SER A 181 -20.54 13.00 3.56
CA SER A 181 -21.07 13.13 4.93
C SER A 181 -22.61 13.15 4.95
N GLY A 182 -23.22 12.72 6.06
CA GLY A 182 -24.67 12.71 6.29
C GLY A 182 -25.21 11.31 6.65
N PRO A 183 -26.52 11.14 6.90
CA PRO A 183 -27.13 9.85 7.26
C PRO A 183 -26.97 8.75 6.19
N LYS A 184 -26.68 9.14 4.95
CA LYS A 184 -26.39 8.27 3.80
C LYS A 184 -25.01 8.55 3.20
N GLY A 185 -24.06 9.05 4.00
CA GLY A 185 -22.70 9.35 3.54
C GLY A 185 -21.95 8.06 3.19
N GLN A 186 -21.77 7.80 1.90
CA GLN A 186 -21.13 6.58 1.41
C GLN A 186 -19.68 6.47 1.88
N ILE A 187 -18.91 7.55 1.83
CA ILE A 187 -17.50 7.55 2.26
C ILE A 187 -17.40 7.37 3.78
N LYS A 188 -18.23 8.08 4.56
CA LYS A 188 -18.28 7.87 6.01
C LYS A 188 -18.57 6.41 6.33
N ASN A 189 -19.57 5.79 5.68
CA ASN A 189 -19.90 4.40 5.91
C ASN A 189 -18.75 3.45 5.52
N LYS A 190 -18.01 3.73 4.45
CA LYS A 190 -16.78 2.97 4.10
C LYS A 190 -15.75 3.09 5.22
N PHE A 191 -15.52 4.30 5.72
CA PHE A 191 -14.57 4.54 6.81
C PHE A 191 -15.01 3.86 8.11
N ASP A 192 -16.31 3.84 8.42
CA ASP A 192 -16.87 3.07 9.54
C ASP A 192 -16.61 1.57 9.35
N ASN A 193 -16.85 1.02 8.16
CA ASN A 193 -16.60 -0.39 7.85
C ASN A 193 -15.12 -0.76 7.94
N TYR A 194 -14.22 0.08 7.41
CA TYR A 194 -12.77 -0.13 7.52
C TYR A 194 -12.30 -0.01 8.97
N ASN A 195 -12.88 0.88 9.78
CA ASN A 195 -12.59 0.95 11.22
C ASN A 195 -12.98 -0.36 11.91
N ILE A 196 -14.13 -0.93 11.56
CA ILE A 196 -14.59 -2.22 12.07
C ILE A 196 -13.63 -3.35 11.65
N TYR A 197 -13.27 -3.37 10.37
CA TYR A 197 -12.35 -4.36 9.79
C TYR A 197 -10.98 -4.38 10.44
N LEU A 198 -10.34 -3.21 10.52
CA LEU A 198 -9.02 -3.05 11.13
C LEU A 198 -9.04 -3.41 12.63
N ARG A 199 -10.23 -3.42 13.25
CA ARG A 199 -10.46 -3.86 14.63
C ARG A 199 -10.89 -5.32 14.78
N SER A 200 -10.93 -6.10 13.70
CA SER A 200 -11.41 -7.48 13.72
C SER A 200 -10.30 -8.52 13.89
N ASN A 201 -10.63 -9.66 14.51
CA ASN A 201 -9.70 -10.80 14.66
C ASN A 201 -9.21 -11.37 13.33
N TYR A 202 -9.94 -11.10 12.25
CA TYR A 202 -9.60 -11.53 10.90
C TYR A 202 -8.29 -10.89 10.40
N ILE A 203 -8.02 -9.62 10.74
CA ILE A 203 -6.76 -8.94 10.40
C ILE A 203 -5.55 -9.67 10.96
N ASN A 204 -5.64 -10.22 12.17
CA ASN A 204 -4.55 -11.00 12.75
C ASN A 204 -4.32 -12.31 12.02
N GLN A 205 -5.34 -12.88 11.40
CA GLN A 205 -5.21 -14.15 10.68
C GLN A 205 -4.58 -13.91 9.31
N GLU A 206 -5.00 -12.86 8.61
CA GLU A 206 -4.46 -12.50 7.29
C GLU A 206 -3.09 -11.78 7.37
N TYR A 207 -2.91 -10.89 8.34
CA TYR A 207 -1.77 -9.97 8.42
C TYR A 207 -1.13 -9.96 9.81
N GLN A 208 -0.51 -11.09 10.18
CA GLN A 208 0.02 -11.31 11.53
C GLN A 208 1.03 -10.26 12.02
N THR A 209 1.75 -9.60 11.12
CA THR A 209 2.84 -8.68 11.50
C THR A 209 2.90 -7.36 10.73
N TYR A 210 1.89 -7.03 9.94
CA TYR A 210 2.04 -6.04 8.86
C TYR A 210 1.12 -4.84 8.96
N PRO A 211 1.60 -3.64 8.57
CA PRO A 211 0.72 -2.51 8.46
C PRO A 211 -0.25 -2.62 7.29
N VAL A 212 -1.53 -2.60 7.62
CA VAL A 212 -2.61 -2.50 6.64
C VAL A 212 -3.08 -1.05 6.58
N TYR A 213 -2.83 -0.41 5.44
CA TYR A 213 -3.41 0.88 5.10
C TYR A 213 -4.56 0.72 4.11
N VAL A 214 -5.44 1.71 4.09
CA VAL A 214 -6.40 1.90 3.00
C VAL A 214 -5.85 2.99 2.09
N LEU A 215 -5.50 2.65 0.87
CA LEU A 215 -5.12 3.61 -0.17
C LEU A 215 -6.39 4.15 -0.83
N PHE A 216 -6.84 5.31 -0.38
CA PHE A 216 -8.03 5.98 -0.88
C PHE A 216 -7.70 6.90 -2.06
N VAL A 217 -8.01 6.45 -3.27
CA VAL A 217 -7.75 7.16 -4.52
C VAL A 217 -8.97 7.99 -4.90
N THR A 218 -8.85 9.32 -4.85
CA THR A 218 -9.97 10.24 -5.11
C THR A 218 -9.48 11.56 -5.72
N PRO A 219 -10.31 12.34 -6.44
CA PRO A 219 -9.90 13.64 -6.96
C PRO A 219 -9.24 14.54 -5.92
N GLN A 220 -8.20 15.27 -6.32
CA GLN A 220 -7.39 16.07 -5.38
C GLN A 220 -8.21 17.07 -4.56
N GLU A 221 -9.20 17.73 -5.18
CA GLU A 221 -10.07 18.70 -4.51
C GLU A 221 -10.97 18.03 -3.45
N ARG A 222 -11.32 16.76 -3.63
CA ARG A 222 -12.14 16.00 -2.68
C ARG A 222 -11.34 15.56 -1.45
N ILE A 223 -10.05 15.26 -1.58
CA ILE A 223 -9.18 14.89 -0.44
C ILE A 223 -9.29 15.94 0.68
N LYS A 224 -9.15 17.23 0.32
CA LYS A 224 -9.25 18.33 1.28
C LYS A 224 -10.61 18.32 2.00
N THR A 225 -11.68 18.14 1.25
CA THR A 225 -13.05 18.12 1.79
C THR A 225 -13.27 16.93 2.73
N ILE A 226 -12.73 15.76 2.39
CA ILE A 226 -12.80 14.55 3.23
C ILE A 226 -12.03 14.78 4.52
N ILE A 227 -10.79 15.28 4.47
CA ILE A 227 -9.98 15.58 5.65
C ILE A 227 -10.69 16.61 6.54
N THR A 228 -11.28 17.67 5.98
CA THR A 228 -12.02 18.67 6.76
C THR A 228 -13.25 18.07 7.46
N LYS A 229 -14.00 17.18 6.79
CA LYS A 229 -15.26 16.63 7.32
C LYS A 229 -15.09 15.41 8.22
N LEU A 230 -14.09 14.59 7.92
CA LEU A 230 -13.87 13.27 8.54
C LEU A 230 -12.47 13.14 9.17
N GLY A 231 -11.69 14.23 9.28
CA GLY A 231 -10.32 14.20 9.82
C GLY A 231 -10.19 13.64 11.23
N ASN A 232 -11.24 13.77 12.04
CA ASN A 232 -11.30 13.21 13.40
C ASN A 232 -11.82 11.77 13.45
N HIS A 233 -12.08 11.14 12.31
CA HIS A 233 -12.57 9.76 12.24
C HIS A 233 -11.50 8.78 12.74
N GLU A 234 -11.91 7.72 13.44
CA GLU A 234 -10.97 6.81 14.11
C GLU A 234 -10.09 6.00 13.13
N VAL A 235 -10.62 5.72 11.94
CA VAL A 235 -9.88 5.03 10.86
C VAL A 235 -8.82 5.90 10.19
N MET A 236 -8.90 7.22 10.35
CA MET A 236 -8.13 8.19 9.57
C MET A 236 -6.60 8.00 9.63
N PRO A 237 -5.99 7.57 10.75
CA PRO A 237 -4.56 7.23 10.80
C PRO A 237 -4.13 6.09 9.86
N PHE A 238 -5.06 5.27 9.39
CA PHE A 238 -4.82 4.14 8.48
C PHE A 238 -5.17 4.47 7.03
N ILE A 239 -5.62 5.70 6.74
CA ILE A 239 -5.96 6.13 5.38
C ILE A 239 -4.78 6.87 4.76
N LEU A 240 -4.34 6.40 3.60
CA LEU A 240 -3.43 7.12 2.72
C LEU A 240 -4.24 7.64 1.52
N PHE A 241 -4.17 8.93 1.25
CA PHE A 241 -4.82 9.52 0.09
C PHE A 241 -3.86 9.57 -1.10
N MET A 242 -4.37 9.21 -2.27
CA MET A 242 -3.70 9.44 -3.55
C MET A 242 -4.63 10.22 -4.48
N PRO A 243 -4.17 11.34 -5.06
CA PRO A 243 -4.96 12.05 -6.06
C PRO A 243 -5.21 11.18 -7.29
N LEU A 244 -6.47 11.02 -7.69
CA LEU A 244 -6.88 10.28 -8.89
C LEU A 244 -6.13 10.77 -10.15
N GLU A 245 -5.80 12.05 -10.19
CA GLU A 245 -5.03 12.71 -11.23
C GLU A 245 -3.65 12.09 -11.45
N ARG A 246 -3.07 11.41 -10.45
CA ARG A 246 -1.78 10.71 -10.57
C ARG A 246 -1.85 9.43 -11.40
N ILE A 247 -3.03 8.82 -11.50
CA ILE A 247 -3.24 7.57 -12.28
C ILE A 247 -4.08 7.79 -13.53
N GLN A 248 -4.80 8.91 -13.62
CA GLN A 248 -5.65 9.24 -14.76
C GLN A 248 -4.99 10.25 -15.70
N SER A 249 -4.96 9.91 -17.00
CA SER A 249 -4.59 10.83 -18.06
C SER A 249 -5.65 11.91 -18.26
N PHE A 250 -5.23 13.13 -18.57
CA PHE A 250 -6.13 14.26 -18.84
C PHE A 250 -5.96 14.75 -20.27
N ARG A 251 -7.02 15.36 -20.79
CA ARG A 251 -7.03 15.93 -22.15
C ARG A 251 -6.62 17.40 -22.11
N ILE A 252 -5.95 17.81 -23.17
CA ILE A 252 -5.65 19.20 -23.49
C ILE A 252 -6.53 19.60 -24.66
N ASP A 253 -7.28 20.69 -24.47
CA ASP A 253 -8.19 21.22 -25.48
C ASP A 253 -7.47 22.05 -26.56
N LYS A 254 -8.18 22.26 -27.67
CA LYS A 254 -7.76 21.96 -29.04
C LYS A 254 -7.91 23.20 -29.93
N LYS A 255 -7.19 24.29 -29.66
CA LYS A 255 -7.21 25.44 -30.58
C LYS A 255 -6.26 25.31 -31.79
N TRP A 256 -5.39 24.29 -31.85
CA TRP A 256 -4.22 24.31 -32.75
C TRP A 256 -3.96 23.01 -33.50
N GLN A 257 -5.00 22.40 -34.06
CA GLN A 257 -4.83 21.16 -34.83
C GLN A 257 -4.41 21.36 -36.30
N GLU A 258 -4.60 22.55 -36.85
CA GLU A 258 -4.37 22.77 -38.28
C GLU A 258 -2.91 23.09 -38.59
N GLU A 259 -2.11 23.41 -37.58
CA GLU A 259 -0.67 23.65 -37.70
C GLU A 259 0.02 22.82 -36.62
N LEU A 260 0.65 21.70 -37.00
CA LEU A 260 1.51 20.91 -36.11
C LEU A 260 2.82 21.65 -35.79
N ASP A 261 2.72 22.91 -35.36
CA ASP A 261 3.83 23.62 -34.76
C ASP A 261 4.11 23.00 -33.38
N GLN A 262 5.19 22.23 -33.32
CA GLN A 262 5.63 21.53 -32.13
C GLN A 262 5.84 22.50 -30.96
N HIS A 263 6.33 23.71 -31.20
CA HIS A 263 6.55 24.70 -30.13
C HIS A 263 5.24 25.21 -29.56
N LYS A 264 4.23 25.43 -30.41
CA LYS A 264 2.88 25.84 -30.02
C LYS A 264 2.18 24.76 -29.20
N ILE A 265 2.30 23.50 -29.61
CA ILE A 265 1.77 22.33 -28.88
C ILE A 265 2.41 22.23 -27.49
N ILE A 266 3.74 22.30 -27.40
CA ILE A 266 4.47 22.22 -26.12
C ILE A 266 4.06 23.39 -25.21
N SER A 267 3.93 24.60 -25.75
CA SER A 267 3.49 25.78 -25.00
C SER A 267 2.08 25.60 -24.41
N GLU A 268 1.12 25.12 -25.20
CA GLU A 268 -0.24 24.86 -24.72
C GLU A 268 -0.32 23.69 -23.75
N MET A 269 0.51 22.66 -23.95
CA MET A 269 0.66 21.59 -22.96
C MET A 269 1.06 22.13 -21.60
N ARG A 270 2.08 22.99 -21.54
CA ARG A 270 2.50 23.64 -20.28
C ARG A 270 1.37 24.44 -19.65
N LYS A 271 0.64 25.24 -20.45
CA LYS A 271 -0.50 26.03 -19.95
C LYS A 271 -1.58 25.15 -19.34
N GLN A 272 -1.96 24.06 -20.00
CA GLN A 272 -3.00 23.17 -19.49
C GLN A 272 -2.53 22.35 -18.28
N ILE A 273 -1.26 21.93 -18.23
CA ILE A 273 -0.70 21.26 -17.05
C ILE A 273 -0.80 22.19 -15.83
N ARG A 274 -0.38 23.46 -15.97
CA ARG A 274 -0.51 24.48 -14.92
C ARG A 274 -1.97 24.76 -14.56
N LYS A 275 -2.87 24.86 -15.55
CA LYS A 275 -4.30 25.07 -15.33
C LYS A 275 -4.95 23.94 -14.51
N ASN A 276 -4.52 22.70 -14.72
CA ASN A 276 -4.93 21.55 -13.92
C ASN A 276 -4.21 21.46 -12.56
N LYS A 277 -3.60 22.56 -12.09
CA LYS A 277 -2.87 22.67 -10.82
C LYS A 277 -1.74 21.65 -10.67
N ARG A 278 -1.20 21.14 -11.79
CA ARG A 278 -0.03 20.26 -11.78
C ARG A 278 1.24 21.11 -11.87
N LYS A 279 2.33 20.58 -11.29
CA LYS A 279 3.62 21.27 -11.23
C LYS A 279 4.36 21.10 -12.56
N ILE A 280 4.66 22.23 -13.22
CA ILE A 280 5.69 22.36 -14.25
C ILE A 280 6.52 23.59 -13.91
N SER A 281 7.81 23.39 -13.66
CA SER A 281 8.78 24.46 -13.46
C SER A 281 8.90 25.30 -14.74
N ALA A 282 9.30 26.56 -14.60
CA ALA A 282 9.66 27.38 -15.75
C ALA A 282 11.16 27.17 -16.03
N GLY A 283 11.50 26.53 -17.15
CA GLY A 283 12.87 26.58 -17.68
C GLY A 283 13.86 25.49 -17.24
N SER A 284 13.48 24.51 -16.41
CA SER A 284 14.31 23.31 -16.11
C SER A 284 13.85 22.04 -16.82
N GLU A 285 12.99 22.21 -17.82
CA GLU A 285 12.25 21.14 -18.48
C GLU A 285 12.91 20.72 -19.79
N GLU A 286 13.17 19.42 -19.94
CA GLU A 286 13.63 18.86 -21.21
C GLU A 286 12.43 18.35 -22.01
N VAL A 287 12.33 18.77 -23.28
CA VAL A 287 11.24 18.33 -24.15
C VAL A 287 11.80 17.50 -25.29
N THR A 288 11.45 16.22 -25.32
CA THR A 288 11.90 15.28 -26.36
C THR A 288 10.73 14.84 -27.23
N THR A 289 10.89 14.97 -28.55
CA THR A 289 9.93 14.41 -29.51
C THR A 289 10.28 12.94 -29.76
N LEU A 290 9.50 12.03 -29.19
CA LEU A 290 9.78 10.59 -29.23
C LEU A 290 9.43 9.95 -30.60
N LYS A 291 8.45 10.50 -31.33
CA LYS A 291 8.12 10.16 -32.72
C LYS A 291 7.60 11.42 -33.43
N LYS A 292 8.09 11.71 -34.65
CA LYS A 292 7.75 12.91 -35.45
C LYS A 292 6.25 13.26 -35.31
N SER A 293 5.98 14.31 -34.54
CA SER A 293 4.68 14.99 -34.37
C SER A 293 3.50 14.17 -33.80
N LYS A 294 3.75 13.09 -33.05
CA LYS A 294 2.67 12.31 -32.39
C LYS A 294 2.85 12.09 -30.90
N ARG A 295 4.08 12.20 -30.41
CA ARG A 295 4.42 11.99 -28.99
C ARG A 295 5.47 12.98 -28.53
N TRP A 296 5.22 13.54 -27.37
CA TRP A 296 6.11 14.48 -26.70
C TRP A 296 6.33 13.99 -25.28
N LYS A 297 7.57 14.04 -24.82
CA LYS A 297 7.93 13.82 -23.42
C LYS A 297 8.37 15.17 -22.86
N ILE A 298 7.80 15.58 -21.74
CA ILE A 298 8.29 16.72 -20.95
C ILE A 298 8.85 16.14 -19.66
N ILE A 299 10.14 16.33 -19.43
CA ILE A 299 10.82 15.95 -18.19
C ILE A 299 10.96 17.23 -17.38
N ASP A 300 10.34 17.28 -16.21
CA ASP A 300 10.53 18.34 -15.23
C ASP A 300 11.58 17.87 -14.21
N ASN A 301 12.81 18.35 -14.39
CA ASN A 301 13.95 17.96 -13.55
C ASN A 301 13.84 18.48 -12.11
N GLU A 302 13.14 19.60 -11.90
CA GLU A 302 12.96 20.20 -10.56
C GLU A 302 12.02 19.36 -9.71
N TYR A 303 10.89 18.93 -10.28
CA TYR A 303 9.89 18.13 -9.55
C TYR A 303 10.05 16.62 -9.75
N GLN A 304 11.06 16.18 -10.52
CA GLN A 304 11.29 14.79 -10.89
C GLN A 304 10.03 14.14 -11.48
N VAL A 305 9.37 14.84 -12.40
CA VAL A 305 8.13 14.39 -13.03
C VAL A 305 8.32 14.31 -14.52
N GLU A 306 7.96 13.18 -15.11
CA GLU A 306 7.87 13.06 -16.55
C GLU A 306 6.40 13.13 -16.97
N TYR A 307 6.10 13.87 -18.03
CA TYR A 307 4.80 13.90 -18.66
C TYR A 307 4.92 13.32 -20.05
N LEU A 308 4.15 12.28 -20.32
CA LEU A 308 4.03 11.71 -21.65
C LEU A 308 2.75 12.23 -22.29
N ALA A 309 2.90 12.99 -23.37
CA ALA A 309 1.80 13.46 -24.17
C ALA A 309 1.72 12.73 -25.49
N ARG A 310 0.50 12.42 -25.90
CA ARG A 310 0.20 11.75 -27.15
C ARG A 310 -0.94 12.44 -27.86
N PHE A 311 -0.79 12.63 -29.16
CA PHE A 311 -1.89 13.02 -30.03
C PHE A 311 -2.85 11.84 -30.20
N ASP A 312 -4.11 12.06 -29.89
CA ASP A 312 -5.16 11.05 -29.84
C ASP A 312 -6.42 11.59 -30.55
N ASN A 313 -6.54 11.27 -31.83
CA ASN A 313 -7.54 11.78 -32.77
C ASN A 313 -7.63 13.31 -32.77
N ASN A 314 -8.43 13.81 -31.84
CA ASN A 314 -8.89 15.16 -31.70
C ASN A 314 -8.27 15.85 -30.46
N TYR A 315 -7.49 15.18 -29.64
CA TYR A 315 -6.98 15.80 -28.42
C TYR A 315 -5.55 15.37 -28.17
N ILE A 316 -4.84 16.16 -27.38
CA ILE A 316 -3.59 15.68 -26.79
C ILE A 316 -3.96 15.12 -25.42
N THR A 317 -3.67 13.84 -25.21
CA THR A 317 -3.81 13.21 -23.91
C THR A 317 -2.46 13.22 -23.23
N VAL A 318 -2.42 13.67 -21.97
CA VAL A 318 -1.22 13.73 -21.15
C VAL A 318 -1.37 12.79 -19.97
N ALA A 319 -0.36 11.96 -19.78
CA ALA A 319 -0.19 11.10 -18.63
C ALA A 319 1.03 11.56 -17.84
N GLU A 320 0.94 11.49 -16.52
CA GLU A 320 2.06 11.72 -15.63
C GLU A 320 2.79 10.39 -15.41
N GLU A 321 4.07 10.35 -15.73
CA GLU A 321 4.98 9.25 -15.49
C GLU A 321 5.82 9.57 -14.27
N LYS A 322 5.28 9.25 -13.09
CA LYS A 322 6.02 9.32 -11.84
C LYS A 322 6.53 7.96 -11.42
N ASP A 323 7.65 8.00 -10.72
CA ASP A 323 8.10 6.89 -9.92
C ASP A 323 7.43 6.94 -8.53
N PHE A 324 6.36 6.16 -8.35
CA PHE A 324 5.62 6.11 -7.09
C PHE A 324 6.42 5.53 -5.92
N LEU A 325 7.53 4.81 -6.19
CA LEU A 325 8.41 4.33 -5.15
C LEU A 325 9.11 5.49 -4.45
N ASN A 326 9.74 6.38 -5.23
CA ASN A 326 10.60 7.45 -4.70
C ASN A 326 9.90 8.82 -4.61
N CYS A 327 8.82 9.06 -5.37
CA CYS A 327 8.11 10.34 -5.34
C CYS A 327 7.08 10.41 -4.22
N LYS A 328 6.97 11.59 -3.57
CA LYS A 328 5.96 11.88 -2.56
C LYS A 328 4.56 12.08 -3.18
N VAL A 329 3.87 10.98 -3.43
CA VAL A 329 2.55 10.94 -4.10
C VAL A 329 1.40 10.58 -3.17
N LEU A 330 1.71 10.09 -1.97
CA LEU A 330 0.74 9.71 -0.94
C LEU A 330 0.61 10.82 0.08
N TYR A 331 -0.59 11.00 0.64
CA TYR A 331 -0.86 12.00 1.67
C TYR A 331 -1.54 11.34 2.87
N ASP A 332 -1.08 11.66 4.07
CA ASP A 332 -1.83 11.31 5.27
C ASP A 332 -2.93 12.36 5.57
N ALA A 333 -3.68 12.12 6.63
CA ALA A 333 -4.74 13.01 7.08
C ALA A 333 -4.27 14.37 7.63
N LYS A 334 -2.99 14.49 7.98
CA LYS A 334 -2.35 15.75 8.37
C LYS A 334 -1.76 16.48 7.16
N ASN A 335 -1.99 15.95 5.95
CA ASN A 335 -1.50 16.46 4.69
C ASN A 335 0.04 16.42 4.57
N TYR A 336 0.70 15.56 5.35
CA TYR A 336 2.10 15.21 5.08
C TYR A 336 2.15 14.28 3.89
N SER A 337 3.10 14.57 3.00
CA SER A 337 3.31 13.80 1.78
C SER A 337 4.41 12.76 1.97
N HIS A 338 4.13 11.53 1.58
CA HIS A 338 4.99 10.36 1.76
C HIS A 338 5.29 9.72 0.41
N CYS A 339 6.51 9.20 0.25
CA CYS A 339 6.79 8.24 -0.82
C CYS A 339 6.70 6.81 -0.27
N LEU A 340 6.47 5.82 -1.13
CA LEU A 340 6.40 4.43 -0.68
C LEU A 340 7.72 3.98 -0.06
N LYS A 341 8.87 4.41 -0.62
CA LYS A 341 10.18 4.03 -0.11
C LYS A 341 10.39 4.46 1.34
N ASP A 342 10.05 5.70 1.69
CA ASP A 342 10.16 6.20 3.07
C ASP A 342 9.33 5.32 4.01
N MET A 343 8.08 5.03 3.64
CA MET A 343 7.19 4.16 4.42
C MET A 343 7.72 2.73 4.57
N LEU A 344 8.38 2.19 3.55
CA LEU A 344 9.00 0.86 3.61
C LEU A 344 10.25 0.88 4.52
N CYS A 345 11.12 1.87 4.35
CA CYS A 345 12.36 2.01 5.14
C CYS A 345 12.10 2.24 6.63
N GLU A 346 10.99 2.89 7.01
CA GLU A 346 10.56 3.00 8.41
C GLU A 346 10.24 1.65 9.06
N ARG A 347 9.93 0.61 8.26
CA ARG A 347 9.48 -0.72 8.74
C ARG A 347 10.57 -1.76 8.76
N GLU A 348 11.59 -1.62 7.92
CA GLU A 348 12.74 -2.52 7.86
C GLU A 348 13.37 -2.82 9.24
N PRO A 349 13.55 -1.86 10.17
CA PRO A 349 14.18 -2.13 11.46
C PRO A 349 13.36 -3.10 12.34
N ILE A 350 12.04 -2.97 12.35
CA ILE A 350 11.17 -3.85 13.16
C ILE A 350 11.15 -5.27 12.58
N LEU A 351 11.18 -5.38 11.24
CA LEU A 351 11.27 -6.69 10.59
C LEU A 351 12.63 -7.35 10.81
N ALA A 352 13.72 -6.61 10.67
CA ALA A 352 15.06 -7.11 10.99
C ALA A 352 15.09 -7.64 12.43
N PHE A 353 14.55 -6.87 13.39
CA PHE A 353 14.41 -7.30 14.77
C PHE A 353 13.57 -8.58 14.92
N LYS A 354 12.37 -8.62 14.34
CA LYS A 354 11.51 -9.82 14.34
C LYS A 354 12.25 -11.04 13.83
N ASN A 355 12.92 -10.92 12.69
CA ASN A 355 13.61 -12.01 12.03
C ASN A 355 14.77 -12.54 12.87
N SER A 356 15.55 -11.65 13.47
CA SER A 356 16.59 -12.04 14.41
C SER A 356 16.01 -12.77 15.61
N VAL A 357 14.84 -12.34 16.12
CA VAL A 357 14.22 -12.93 17.30
C VAL A 357 13.65 -14.32 17.01
N GLU A 358 12.94 -14.46 15.89
CA GLU A 358 12.41 -15.75 15.44
C GLU A 358 13.54 -16.77 15.25
N LYS A 359 14.64 -16.39 14.57
CA LYS A 359 15.82 -17.26 14.38
C LYS A 359 16.44 -17.71 15.71
N SER A 360 16.51 -16.83 16.70
CA SER A 360 17.19 -17.12 17.97
C SER A 360 16.38 -18.05 18.89
N ILE A 361 15.07 -18.18 18.66
CA ILE A 361 14.16 -18.97 19.52
C ILE A 361 13.79 -20.31 18.89
N VAL A 362 14.17 -20.56 17.64
CA VAL A 362 13.94 -21.85 16.97
C VAL A 362 14.45 -23.05 17.80
N SER A 363 15.52 -22.87 18.59
CA SER A 363 16.07 -23.89 19.48
C SER A 363 15.31 -24.11 20.79
N GLU A 364 14.35 -23.24 21.14
CA GLU A 364 13.66 -23.22 22.43
C GLU A 364 12.23 -23.74 22.31
N ALA A 365 12.06 -25.07 22.33
CA ALA A 365 10.83 -25.81 21.95
C ALA A 365 9.50 -25.42 22.65
N ASN A 366 9.54 -24.62 23.72
CA ASN A 366 8.36 -24.18 24.48
C ASN A 366 8.13 -22.66 24.47
N TYR A 367 8.97 -21.91 23.76
CA TYR A 367 8.88 -20.45 23.70
C TYR A 367 8.32 -20.02 22.35
N GLN A 368 7.51 -18.97 22.40
CA GLN A 368 7.01 -18.31 21.21
C GLN A 368 7.29 -16.81 21.36
N CYS A 369 7.81 -16.20 20.31
CA CYS A 369 7.87 -14.76 20.21
C CYS A 369 6.79 -14.21 19.29
N ARG A 370 6.28 -13.04 19.63
CA ARG A 370 5.36 -12.27 18.81
C ARG A 370 5.83 -10.84 18.75
N VAL A 371 6.17 -10.37 17.56
CA VAL A 371 6.40 -8.96 17.28
C VAL A 371 5.18 -8.44 16.54
N HIS A 372 4.50 -7.47 17.15
CA HIS A 372 3.37 -6.79 16.54
C HIS A 372 3.78 -5.37 16.15
N THR A 373 3.49 -4.96 14.93
CA THR A 373 3.66 -3.56 14.51
C THR A 373 2.37 -2.78 14.80
N GLN A 374 2.49 -1.45 14.92
CA GLN A 374 1.42 -0.47 15.17
C GLN A 374 0.09 -0.67 14.38
N PHE A 375 0.10 -1.43 13.29
CA PHE A 375 -0.94 -1.42 12.27
C PHE A 375 -1.54 -2.81 11.97
N SER A 376 -1.28 -3.80 12.82
CA SER A 376 -1.56 -5.23 12.55
C SER A 376 -2.50 -5.92 13.55
N THR A 377 -3.21 -5.21 14.45
CA THR A 377 -4.00 -5.88 15.51
C THR A 377 -5.38 -5.26 15.82
N PRO A 378 -6.40 -6.11 16.10
CA PRO A 378 -7.72 -5.72 16.54
C PRO A 378 -7.80 -5.23 17.97
N HIS A 379 -8.79 -4.38 18.22
CA HIS A 379 -9.14 -3.75 19.50
C HIS A 379 -9.40 -4.74 20.67
N LYS A 380 -9.61 -6.03 20.40
CA LYS A 380 -9.81 -7.03 21.47
C LYS A 380 -8.52 -7.63 22.03
N ASN A 381 -7.39 -7.42 21.37
CA ASN A 381 -6.13 -7.63 22.07
C ASN A 381 -5.96 -6.42 23.00
N ALA A 382 -5.87 -6.64 24.31
CA ALA A 382 -5.72 -5.59 25.32
C ALA A 382 -4.48 -4.67 25.12
N ASN A 383 -3.78 -4.79 24.00
CA ASN A 383 -2.39 -4.41 23.84
C ASN A 383 -2.11 -3.31 22.81
N PHE A 384 -3.08 -2.74 22.05
CA PHE A 384 -2.80 -1.60 21.13
C PHE A 384 -4.03 -1.03 20.37
N PRO A 385 -4.02 0.21 19.85
CA PRO A 385 -3.69 1.48 20.50
C PRO A 385 -4.83 1.96 21.40
N THR A 386 -4.51 2.24 22.66
CA THR A 386 -5.49 2.74 23.63
C THR A 386 -5.58 4.25 23.50
N ARG A 387 -6.79 4.84 23.43
CA ARG A 387 -6.96 6.25 23.81
C ARG A 387 -6.60 6.35 25.28
N ILE A 388 -5.38 6.81 25.58
CA ILE A 388 -5.00 7.08 26.95
C ILE A 388 -5.44 8.52 27.24
N HIS A 389 -6.34 8.64 28.21
CA HIS A 389 -6.74 9.94 28.73
C HIS A 389 -5.63 10.45 29.63
N VAL A 390 -4.80 11.33 29.08
CA VAL A 390 -3.74 12.01 29.82
C VAL A 390 -4.21 13.44 30.05
N ASN A 391 -4.33 13.86 31.30
CA ASN A 391 -4.68 15.24 31.68
C ASN A 391 -5.93 15.78 30.97
N ASN A 392 -7.04 15.03 30.99
CA ASN A 392 -8.31 15.37 30.33
C ASN A 392 -8.24 15.57 28.80
N LYS A 393 -7.17 15.08 28.14
CA LYS A 393 -7.08 15.03 26.67
C LYS A 393 -6.95 13.56 26.22
N SER A 394 -7.83 13.12 25.33
CA SER A 394 -7.69 11.84 24.64
C SER A 394 -6.54 11.96 23.64
N LYS A 395 -5.37 11.39 23.94
CA LYS A 395 -4.29 11.30 22.97
C LYS A 395 -4.30 9.91 22.33
N LEU A 396 -4.20 9.86 21.00
CA LEU A 396 -3.95 8.63 20.27
C LEU A 396 -2.51 8.19 20.57
N TRP A 397 -2.37 6.99 21.13
CA TRP A 397 -1.10 6.39 21.50
C TRP A 397 -0.50 5.63 20.31
N SER A 398 0.83 5.63 20.15
CA SER A 398 1.45 4.72 19.19
C SER A 398 2.95 4.47 19.41
N PRO A 399 3.32 3.36 20.06
CA PRO A 399 4.60 2.73 19.81
C PRO A 399 4.74 2.36 18.34
N HIS A 400 5.97 2.13 17.89
CA HIS A 400 6.20 1.61 16.55
C HIS A 400 5.79 0.12 16.48
N GLY A 401 5.86 -0.57 17.61
CA GLY A 401 5.36 -1.93 17.79
C GLY A 401 5.40 -2.41 19.24
N SER A 402 5.12 -3.69 19.43
CA SER A 402 5.33 -4.39 20.70
C SER A 402 5.95 -5.75 20.46
N PHE A 403 6.65 -6.24 21.48
CA PHE A 403 7.29 -7.53 21.53
C PHE A 403 6.74 -8.33 22.71
N LYS A 404 6.38 -9.59 22.48
CA LYS A 404 6.00 -10.54 23.52
C LYS A 404 6.84 -11.80 23.44
N LEU A 405 7.34 -12.22 24.60
CA LEU A 405 7.86 -13.57 24.81
C LEU A 405 6.79 -14.35 25.58
N GLU A 406 6.32 -15.42 24.99
CA GLU A 406 5.30 -16.31 25.54
C GLU A 406 5.91 -17.69 25.78
N LYS A 407 5.50 -18.34 26.87
CA LYS A 407 5.83 -19.75 27.14
C LYS A 407 4.57 -20.59 27.05
N ARG A 408 4.63 -21.64 26.23
CA ARG A 408 3.54 -22.63 26.13
C ARG A 408 3.74 -23.70 27.18
N ASN A 409 2.74 -23.86 28.04
CA ASN A 409 2.65 -24.97 28.99
C ASN A 409 1.38 -25.75 28.67
N LYS A 410 1.52 -26.90 27.98
CA LYS A 410 0.39 -27.70 27.49
C LYS A 410 -0.57 -26.89 26.58
N GLN A 411 -1.77 -26.57 27.05
CA GLN A 411 -2.78 -25.78 26.31
C GLN A 411 -2.81 -24.30 26.73
N GLU A 412 -2.06 -23.91 27.77
CA GLU A 412 -2.03 -22.54 28.27
C GLU A 412 -0.82 -21.78 27.74
N VAL A 413 -1.04 -20.51 27.36
CA VAL A 413 0.00 -19.59 26.90
C VAL A 413 0.19 -18.53 27.98
N GLN A 414 1.38 -18.50 28.58
CA GLN A 414 1.76 -17.49 29.56
C GLN A 414 2.61 -16.42 28.89
N THR A 415 2.23 -15.15 29.00
CA THR A 415 3.12 -14.04 28.61
C THR A 415 4.18 -13.87 29.68
N LEU A 416 5.45 -13.96 29.31
CA LEU A 416 6.59 -13.78 30.21
C LEU A 416 7.15 -12.37 30.13
N LEU A 417 7.27 -11.81 28.93
CA LEU A 417 7.78 -10.47 28.69
C LEU A 417 6.85 -9.73 27.75
N PHE A 418 6.58 -8.46 28.06
CA PHE A 418 5.98 -7.49 27.17
C PHE A 418 6.91 -6.29 27.01
N SER A 419 7.25 -5.91 25.78
CA SER A 419 8.04 -4.71 25.54
C SER A 419 7.44 -3.81 24.47
N ALA A 420 7.44 -2.50 24.71
CA ALA A 420 7.16 -1.52 23.67
C ALA A 420 8.40 -1.37 22.76
N ILE A 421 8.20 -1.33 21.44
CA ILE A 421 9.27 -1.11 20.47
C ILE A 421 9.20 0.33 19.97
N PHE A 422 10.31 1.05 20.14
CA PHE A 422 10.55 2.38 19.61
C PHE A 422 11.62 2.30 18.49
N VAL A 423 11.35 2.87 17.32
CA VAL A 423 12.33 2.96 16.24
C VAL A 423 12.74 4.42 16.09
N CYS A 424 14.03 4.70 16.24
CA CYS A 424 14.59 6.04 16.11
C CYS A 424 15.63 6.06 15.00
N GLN A 425 15.27 6.58 13.83
CA GLN A 425 16.16 6.61 12.65
C GLN A 425 16.91 7.93 12.46
N GLN A 426 16.50 9.02 13.12
CA GLN A 426 17.08 10.35 12.94
C GLN A 426 17.17 11.14 14.26
N PHE A 427 17.99 12.20 14.25
CA PHE A 427 18.18 13.13 15.35
C PHE A 427 17.23 14.32 15.24
N GLU A 428 16.13 14.34 15.99
CA GLU A 428 15.30 15.55 16.07
C GLU A 428 14.58 15.71 17.43
N ASP A 429 14.06 16.91 17.68
CA ASP A 429 13.33 17.29 18.90
C ASP A 429 12.07 16.44 19.17
N HIS A 430 11.52 15.77 18.15
CA HIS A 430 10.38 14.87 18.30
C HIS A 430 10.71 13.66 19.19
N VAL A 431 11.98 13.24 19.22
CA VAL A 431 12.45 12.09 20.00
C VAL A 431 12.18 12.28 21.49
N ILE A 432 12.40 13.49 22.03
CA ILE A 432 12.14 13.79 23.45
C ILE A 432 10.65 13.65 23.77
N GLN A 433 9.79 14.12 22.86
CA GLN A 433 8.34 13.98 23.03
C GLN A 433 7.94 12.50 23.03
N GLU A 434 8.45 11.71 22.08
CA GLU A 434 8.20 10.28 22.01
C GLU A 434 8.71 9.56 23.26
N LEU A 435 9.95 9.78 23.70
CA LEU A 435 10.48 9.17 24.92
C LEU A 435 9.59 9.47 26.14
N SER A 436 9.09 10.69 26.27
CA SER A 436 8.16 11.08 27.34
C SER A 436 6.87 10.26 27.31
N PHE A 437 6.34 9.98 26.12
CA PHE A 437 5.16 9.13 25.96
C PHE A 437 5.42 7.67 26.32
N TYR A 438 6.56 7.10 25.93
CA TYR A 438 6.91 5.72 26.28
C TYR A 438 7.14 5.57 27.78
N ASP A 439 7.72 6.58 28.44
CA ASP A 439 7.91 6.56 29.90
C ASP A 439 6.57 6.55 30.64
N GLU A 440 5.63 7.40 30.22
CA GLU A 440 4.26 7.44 30.76
C GLU A 440 3.48 6.14 30.49
N PHE A 441 3.63 5.57 29.30
CA PHE A 441 2.97 4.32 28.94
C PHE A 441 3.47 3.14 29.76
N LEU A 442 4.78 3.05 29.98
CA LEU A 442 5.37 1.99 30.80
C LEU A 442 5.13 2.20 32.31
N ASN A 443 4.32 3.17 32.71
CA ASN A 443 3.85 3.26 34.08
C ASN A 443 3.06 1.99 34.47
N GLU A 444 3.29 1.50 35.69
CA GLU A 444 2.63 0.31 36.25
C GLU A 444 1.11 0.29 36.03
N LYS A 445 0.42 1.41 36.29
CA LYS A 445 -1.05 1.51 36.15
C LYS A 445 -1.55 1.24 34.72
N HIS A 446 -0.73 1.55 33.71
CA HIS A 446 -1.07 1.30 32.31
C HIS A 446 -0.75 -0.13 31.92
N ILE A 447 0.40 -0.66 32.34
CA ILE A 447 0.84 -2.01 32.01
C ILE A 447 -0.01 -3.09 32.71
N GLN A 448 -0.53 -2.82 33.92
CA GLN A 448 -1.49 -3.70 34.61
C GLN A 448 -2.84 -3.83 33.88
N LYS A 449 -3.19 -2.91 32.97
CA LYS A 449 -4.40 -3.03 32.16
C LYS A 449 -4.25 -4.04 31.03
N ILE A 450 -3.01 -4.37 30.66
CA ILE A 450 -2.70 -5.10 29.41
C ILE A 450 -1.90 -6.39 29.67
N THR A 451 -1.30 -6.53 30.86
CA THR A 451 -0.55 -7.71 31.29
C THR A 451 -0.94 -8.12 32.72
N SER A 452 -0.74 -9.38 33.08
CA SER A 452 -0.96 -9.90 34.44
C SER A 452 0.36 -10.17 35.14
N ASP A 453 0.45 -9.95 36.45
CA ASP A 453 1.63 -10.32 37.23
C ASP A 453 1.73 -11.87 37.32
N PRO A 454 2.92 -12.50 37.18
CA PRO A 454 4.24 -11.93 36.94
C PRO A 454 4.59 -11.82 35.45
N THR A 455 4.33 -10.66 34.84
CA THR A 455 4.82 -10.31 33.50
C THR A 455 5.94 -9.29 33.63
N TYR A 456 7.07 -9.58 33.01
CA TYR A 456 8.16 -8.61 32.92
C TYR A 456 7.86 -7.61 31.82
N TYR A 457 8.32 -6.37 31.98
CA TYR A 457 8.06 -5.35 30.97
C TYR A 457 9.15 -4.30 30.82
N GLY A 458 9.16 -3.62 29.67
CA GLY A 458 10.14 -2.57 29.37
C GLY A 458 10.04 -2.00 27.96
N CYS A 459 11.10 -1.34 27.51
CA CYS A 459 11.21 -0.73 26.19
C CYS A 459 12.37 -1.34 25.39
N ILE A 460 12.18 -1.54 24.10
CA ILE A 460 13.24 -1.81 23.14
C ILE A 460 13.31 -0.61 22.21
N ILE A 461 14.48 0.02 22.13
CA ILE A 461 14.74 1.10 21.20
C ILE A 461 15.69 0.60 20.12
N ILE A 462 15.22 0.59 18.89
CA ILE A 462 16.02 0.25 17.71
C ILE A 462 16.55 1.56 17.13
N VAL A 463 17.87 1.68 17.03
CA VAL A 463 18.54 2.88 16.50
C VAL A 463 19.41 2.51 15.31
N ARG A 464 19.52 3.44 14.35
CA ARG A 464 20.27 3.20 13.12
C ARG A 464 21.78 3.07 13.36
N ASP A 465 22.33 3.98 14.15
CA ASP A 465 23.78 4.10 14.32
C ASP A 465 24.19 4.44 15.77
N THR A 466 25.49 4.33 16.02
CA THR A 466 26.10 4.58 17.33
C THR A 466 25.92 6.01 17.81
N ASN A 467 25.85 6.99 16.90
CA ASN A 467 25.65 8.38 17.30
C ASN A 467 24.22 8.55 17.86
N THR A 468 23.19 8.04 17.15
CA THR A 468 21.81 8.06 17.62
C THR A 468 21.68 7.31 18.93
N ARG A 469 22.34 6.14 19.06
CA ARG A 469 22.41 5.40 20.33
C ARG A 469 22.92 6.27 21.48
N ASN A 470 24.04 6.96 21.31
CA ASN A 470 24.65 7.78 22.36
C ASN A 470 23.74 8.95 22.79
N TYR A 471 23.06 9.56 21.82
CA TYR A 471 22.09 10.62 22.09
C TYR A 471 20.88 10.09 22.87
N ILE A 472 20.27 9.00 22.41
CA ILE A 472 19.15 8.36 23.11
C ILE A 472 19.57 7.94 24.52
N CYS A 473 20.74 7.33 24.69
CA CYS A 473 21.29 7.00 26.00
C CYS A 473 21.36 8.21 26.94
N THR A 474 21.71 9.39 26.41
CA THR A 474 21.80 10.62 27.20
C THR A 474 20.41 11.14 27.55
N ALA A 475 19.51 11.21 26.57
CA ALA A 475 18.14 11.66 26.74
C ALA A 475 17.34 10.75 27.70
N LEU A 476 17.54 9.43 27.62
CA LEU A 476 16.85 8.46 28.47
C LEU A 476 17.11 8.66 29.97
N ARG A 477 18.26 9.23 30.36
CA ARG A 477 18.65 9.36 31.78
C ARG A 477 17.64 10.12 32.62
N SER A 478 16.83 11.00 32.01
CA SER A 478 15.77 11.75 32.71
C SER A 478 14.47 10.98 32.90
N TYR A 479 14.35 9.76 32.37
CA TYR A 479 13.10 8.98 32.35
C TYR A 479 13.20 7.74 33.23
N GLN A 480 12.10 7.37 33.88
CA GLN A 480 12.07 6.19 34.76
C GLN A 480 12.27 4.88 33.98
N MET A 481 11.84 4.86 32.72
CA MET A 481 11.98 3.71 31.84
C MET A 481 13.41 3.36 31.48
N ALA A 482 14.40 4.23 31.75
CA ALA A 482 15.81 3.97 31.44
C ALA A 482 16.29 2.62 31.98
N ASN A 483 15.89 2.27 33.22
CA ASN A 483 16.32 1.03 33.89
C ASN A 483 15.68 -0.24 33.30
N ARG A 484 14.65 -0.08 32.47
CA ARG A 484 13.91 -1.15 31.79
C ARG A 484 13.96 -1.03 30.27
N THR A 485 15.00 -0.38 29.74
CA THR A 485 15.16 -0.12 28.31
C THR A 485 16.41 -0.81 27.75
N ILE A 486 16.25 -1.49 26.61
CA ILE A 486 17.36 -1.99 25.80
C ILE A 486 17.45 -1.12 24.54
N ILE A 487 18.65 -0.66 24.22
CA ILE A 487 18.93 -0.03 22.92
C ILE A 487 19.67 -1.03 22.05
N ILE A 488 19.18 -1.23 20.83
CA ILE A 488 19.70 -2.17 19.83
C ILE A 488 20.06 -1.38 18.59
N LEU A 489 21.25 -1.63 18.04
CA LEU A 489 21.67 -1.09 16.76
C LEU A 489 21.03 -1.92 15.64
N GLN A 490 20.49 -1.27 14.61
CA GLN A 490 19.79 -1.94 13.51
C GLN A 490 20.68 -2.95 12.77
N ASP A 491 21.92 -2.55 12.46
CA ASP A 491 22.89 -3.40 11.75
C ASP A 491 23.55 -4.47 12.65
N ASP A 492 23.39 -4.32 13.97
CA ASP A 492 23.97 -5.17 15.02
C ASP A 492 22.85 -5.71 15.91
N CYS A 493 21.77 -6.17 15.27
CA CYS A 493 20.59 -6.70 15.94
C CYS A 493 20.83 -8.12 16.46
N HIS A 494 21.75 -8.25 17.42
CA HIS A 494 22.01 -9.49 18.15
C HIS A 494 20.98 -9.66 19.25
N VAL A 495 20.07 -10.59 19.02
CA VAL A 495 18.94 -10.85 19.91
C VAL A 495 19.36 -11.41 21.27
N ASP A 496 20.54 -12.02 21.35
CA ASP A 496 21.15 -12.38 22.63
C ASP A 496 21.17 -11.19 23.59
N SER A 497 21.41 -9.98 23.09
CA SER A 497 21.41 -8.75 23.91
C SER A 497 20.04 -8.39 24.50
N VAL A 498 18.94 -8.91 23.93
CA VAL A 498 17.56 -8.72 24.41
C VAL A 498 17.27 -9.64 25.59
N PHE A 499 17.72 -10.89 25.49
CA PHE A 499 17.37 -11.93 26.47
C PHE A 499 18.40 -12.13 27.57
N SER A 500 19.66 -11.76 27.33
CA SER A 500 20.77 -11.94 28.26
C SER A 500 20.94 -10.77 29.25
N LYS A 501 20.31 -9.61 29.00
CA LYS A 501 20.42 -8.43 29.87
C LYS A 501 19.34 -8.42 30.97
N PRO A 502 19.71 -8.17 32.24
CA PRO A 502 18.77 -8.17 33.37
C PRO A 502 18.02 -6.84 33.51
N VAL A 503 17.50 -6.29 32.41
CA VAL A 503 16.76 -5.02 32.43
C VAL A 503 15.25 -5.22 32.60
N TRP A 504 14.78 -6.45 32.48
CA TRP A 504 13.35 -6.75 32.53
C TRP A 504 12.90 -6.83 33.97
N MET A 505 11.87 -6.07 34.31
CA MET A 505 11.33 -5.96 35.67
C MET A 505 9.84 -6.32 35.71
N THR A 506 9.40 -6.92 36.81
CA THR A 506 7.97 -7.06 37.17
C THR A 506 7.49 -5.83 37.96
N PHE A 507 6.19 -5.73 38.26
CA PHE A 507 5.64 -4.67 39.13
C PHE A 507 6.26 -4.68 40.54
N SER A 508 6.61 -5.86 41.04
CA SER A 508 7.30 -6.03 42.33
C SER A 508 8.79 -5.64 42.30
N GLY A 509 9.34 -5.25 41.15
CA GLY A 509 10.75 -4.91 40.99
C GLY A 509 11.69 -6.11 40.79
N THR A 510 11.15 -7.33 40.69
CA THR A 510 11.97 -8.53 40.41
C THR A 510 12.56 -8.46 39.00
N MET A 511 13.89 -8.61 38.89
CA MET A 511 14.64 -8.59 37.63
C MET A 511 14.87 -10.00 37.06
N ARG A 512 14.89 -10.15 35.73
CA ARG A 512 15.16 -11.44 35.08
C ARG A 512 15.91 -11.32 33.75
N THR A 513 16.77 -12.31 33.50
CA THR A 513 17.28 -12.69 32.17
C THR A 513 16.51 -13.91 31.66
N PHE A 514 16.15 -13.95 30.38
CA PHE A 514 15.30 -15.01 29.85
C PHE A 514 16.08 -16.21 29.33
N PHE A 515 17.24 -15.98 28.69
CA PHE A 515 18.12 -17.03 28.17
C PHE A 515 19.56 -16.77 28.61
N LYS A 516 20.34 -17.84 28.81
CA LYS A 516 21.79 -17.72 29.05
C LYS A 516 22.47 -17.46 27.70
N HIS A 517 23.56 -16.69 27.70
CA HIS A 517 24.37 -16.49 26.50
C HIS A 517 24.82 -17.86 25.98
N HIS A 518 24.43 -18.20 24.74
CA HIS A 518 25.20 -19.17 23.96
C HIS A 518 26.45 -18.43 23.51
N ALA A 519 27.51 -18.46 24.33
CA ALA A 519 28.82 -18.11 23.82
C ALA A 519 29.04 -18.97 22.57
N ALA A 520 29.41 -18.35 21.46
CA ALA A 520 29.78 -19.06 20.24
C ALA A 520 30.89 -20.07 20.59
N THR A 521 30.52 -21.32 20.80
CA THR A 521 31.42 -22.46 20.70
C THR A 521 31.66 -22.71 19.22
N ASP A 522 32.38 -21.79 18.60
CA ASP A 522 33.13 -21.98 17.36
C ASP A 522 34.50 -21.32 17.57
N ALA A 523 35.27 -21.91 18.48
CA ALA A 523 36.72 -21.80 18.53
C ALA A 523 37.26 -23.02 19.27
N HIS A 524 37.70 -24.01 18.47
CA HIS A 524 38.44 -25.21 18.83
C HIS A 524 37.66 -26.41 19.42
N ALA A 525 37.25 -27.30 18.52
CA ALA A 525 37.54 -28.74 18.62
C ALA A 525 37.68 -29.33 17.21
#